data_AF-A0A3B1CNI4-F1
#
_entry.id   AF-A0A3B1CNI4-F1
#
_cell.length_a   1.000
_cell.length_b   1.000
_cell.length_c   1.000
_cell.angle_alpha   90.00
_cell.angle_beta   90.00
_cell.angle_gamma   90.00
#
_symmetry.space_group_name_H-M   'P 1'
#
loop_
_entity.id
_entity.type
_entity.pdbx_description
1 polymer ?
#
loop_
_entity_poly.entity_id
_entity_poly.type
_entity_poly.pdbx_seq_one_letter_code
_entity_poly.pdbx_strand_id
1 'polypeptide(L)'
;MKESYKKESFIFPENFGPNMAIDETGLVNGELYTIVLNKDGRGRKGSIAALIKGTRGKDIANAITEEVPFSTRMKIKGITLDLANNMDWIVRQIAPNSIRTYDRFHVQKIVSDAVQTIRVHYRW
;
A
#
# COMPACT_ATOMS: atom_id res chain seq x y z
N MET A 1 -24.22 9.99 19.78
CA MET A 1 -23.38 8.79 19.61
C MET A 1 -23.63 8.24 18.21
N LYS A 2 -22.68 8.39 17.28
CA LYS A 2 -22.78 7.82 15.93
C LYS A 2 -22.04 6.49 15.92
N GLU A 3 -22.72 5.42 16.32
CA GLU A 3 -22.31 4.06 15.96
C GLU A 3 -22.53 3.88 14.46
N SER A 4 -21.44 3.98 13.70
CA SER A 4 -21.36 3.39 12.37
C SER A 4 -20.13 2.51 12.41
N TYR A 5 -20.35 1.20 12.34
CA TYR A 5 -19.32 0.19 12.13
C TYR A 5 -18.52 0.55 10.88
N LYS A 6 -17.45 1.34 11.04
CA LYS A 6 -16.54 1.70 9.96
C LYS A 6 -15.82 0.41 9.58
N LYS A 7 -16.00 -0.05 8.33
CA LYS A 7 -15.16 -1.04 7.62
C LYS A 7 -13.79 -1.13 8.29
N GLU A 8 -13.39 -2.30 8.78
CA GLU A 8 -12.12 -2.55 9.51
C GLU A 8 -10.94 -1.80 8.87
N SER A 9 -10.71 -0.58 9.35
CA SER A 9 -9.71 0.35 8.85
C SER A 9 -9.12 1.08 10.03
N PHE A 10 -7.81 0.91 10.21
CA PHE A 10 -7.04 1.56 11.24
C PHE A 10 -6.14 2.56 10.52
N ILE A 11 -6.33 3.85 10.78
CA ILE A 11 -5.59 4.93 10.12
C ILE A 11 -4.96 5.79 11.22
N PHE A 12 -3.67 6.06 11.07
CA PHE A 12 -2.85 6.82 12.00
C PHE A 12 -2.27 8.03 11.25
N PRO A 13 -3.00 9.15 11.14
CA PRO A 13 -2.55 10.33 10.41
C PRO A 13 -1.18 10.85 10.85
N GLU A 14 -0.83 10.70 12.12
CA GLU A 14 0.45 11.07 12.72
C GLU A 14 1.64 10.27 12.18
N ASN A 15 1.39 9.08 11.63
CA ASN A 15 2.43 8.22 11.08
C ASN A 15 2.71 8.52 9.60
N PHE A 16 1.97 9.42 8.94
CA PHE A 16 2.26 9.81 7.57
C PHE A 16 3.49 10.73 7.50
N GLY A 17 4.45 10.35 6.65
CA GLY A 17 5.74 11.02 6.52
C GLY A 17 6.18 11.20 5.06
N PRO A 18 7.40 11.70 4.85
CA PRO A 18 7.93 11.95 3.51
C PRO A 18 8.19 10.66 2.71
N ASN A 19 8.52 9.56 3.38
CA ASN A 19 8.85 8.28 2.74
C ASN A 19 7.83 7.21 3.11
N MET A 20 6.92 6.91 2.18
CA MET A 20 5.83 5.96 2.39
C MET A 20 5.99 4.70 1.54
N ALA A 21 5.25 3.65 1.88
CA ALA A 21 5.03 2.48 1.05
C ALA A 21 3.57 2.03 1.14
N ILE A 22 3.07 1.42 0.09
CA ILE A 22 1.75 0.78 0.03
C ILE A 22 1.92 -0.64 -0.51
N ASP A 23 1.23 -1.59 0.10
CA ASP A 23 1.30 -3.01 -0.27
C ASP A 23 -0.02 -3.72 0.04
N GLU A 24 -0.27 -4.81 -0.67
CA GLU A 24 -1.38 -5.73 -0.41
C GLU A 24 -0.88 -6.97 0.35
N THR A 25 -1.51 -7.27 1.48
CA THR A 25 -1.19 -8.48 2.26
C THR A 25 -2.42 -9.32 2.50
N GLY A 26 -2.25 -10.64 2.46
CA GLY A 26 -3.28 -11.61 2.83
C GLY A 26 -3.09 -12.09 4.26
N LEU A 27 -4.15 -12.07 5.06
CA LEU A 27 -4.21 -12.74 6.35
C LEU A 27 -4.75 -14.17 6.23
N VAL A 28 -4.59 -14.93 7.31
CA VAL A 28 -5.17 -16.27 7.47
C VAL A 28 -6.68 -16.19 7.21
N ASN A 29 -7.21 -17.14 6.42
CA ASN A 29 -8.59 -17.18 5.90
C ASN A 29 -8.87 -16.36 4.63
N GLY A 30 -7.84 -15.86 3.94
CA GLY A 30 -7.99 -15.25 2.61
C GLY A 30 -8.50 -13.82 2.63
N GLU A 31 -8.51 -13.17 3.80
CA GLU A 31 -8.82 -11.75 3.91
C GLU A 31 -7.64 -10.91 3.41
N LEU A 32 -7.91 -10.06 2.42
CA LEU A 32 -6.92 -9.13 1.89
C LEU A 32 -7.00 -7.80 2.61
N TYR A 33 -5.84 -7.25 2.97
CA TYR A 33 -5.68 -5.93 3.55
C TYR A 33 -4.70 -5.12 2.73
N THR A 34 -4.99 -3.83 2.61
CA THR A 34 -4.03 -2.84 2.11
C THR A 34 -3.33 -2.21 3.31
N ILE A 35 -2.00 -2.23 3.30
CA ILE A 35 -1.16 -1.63 4.33
C ILE A 35 -0.46 -0.41 3.75
N VAL A 36 -0.48 0.69 4.48
CA VAL A 36 0.34 1.87 4.22
C VAL A 36 1.37 2.01 5.33
N LEU A 37 2.64 2.06 4.96
CA LEU A 37 3.76 2.10 5.88
C LEU A 37 4.56 3.39 5.75
N ASN A 38 5.05 3.90 6.87
CA ASN A 38 6.10 4.90 6.94
C ASN A 38 7.46 4.21 7.02
N LYS A 39 8.27 4.39 5.97
CA LYS A 39 9.59 3.76 5.84
C LYS A 39 10.60 4.34 6.83
N ASP A 40 10.40 5.58 7.27
CA ASP A 40 11.27 6.23 8.25
C ASP A 40 11.15 5.59 9.64
N GLY A 41 10.01 4.92 9.92
CA GLY A 41 9.78 4.17 11.15
C GLY A 41 10.60 2.88 11.28
N ARG A 42 11.16 2.36 10.17
CA ARG A 42 12.04 1.17 10.13
C ARG A 42 11.49 -0.05 10.88
N GLY A 43 10.19 -0.31 10.77
CA GLY A 43 9.52 -1.46 11.39
C GLY A 43 9.24 -1.30 12.89
N ARG A 44 9.51 -0.13 13.48
CA ARG A 44 9.21 0.18 14.88
C ARG A 44 7.82 0.80 15.03
N LYS A 45 7.42 1.10 16.26
CA LYS A 45 6.19 1.87 16.55
C LYS A 45 6.17 3.14 15.70
N GLY A 46 5.04 3.39 15.03
CA GLY A 46 4.87 4.49 14.08
C GLY A 46 5.12 4.13 12.61
N SER A 47 5.53 2.89 12.31
CA SER A 47 5.72 2.46 10.92
C SER A 47 4.42 2.16 10.19
N ILE A 48 3.34 1.80 10.89
CA ILE A 48 2.04 1.52 10.26
C ILE A 48 1.23 2.81 10.24
N ALA A 49 0.94 3.32 9.05
CA ALA A 49 0.16 4.52 8.85
C ALA A 49 -1.31 4.22 8.49
N ALA A 50 -1.56 3.13 7.77
CA ALA A 50 -2.91 2.62 7.59
C ALA A 50 -2.93 1.09 7.44
N LEU A 51 -4.00 0.47 7.89
CA LEU A 51 -4.37 -0.92 7.66
C LEU A 51 -5.84 -0.95 7.29
N ILE A 52 -6.18 -1.29 6.04
CA ILE A 52 -7.54 -1.17 5.49
C ILE A 52 -7.96 -2.51 4.91
N LYS A 53 -9.12 -3.04 5.32
CA LYS A 53 -9.66 -4.28 4.76
C LYS A 53 -10.09 -4.10 3.31
N GLY A 54 -9.64 -5.01 2.45
CA GLY A 54 -9.94 -5.10 1.02
C GLY A 54 -8.91 -4.43 0.11
N THR A 55 -9.11 -4.62 -1.20
CA THR A 55 -8.21 -4.16 -2.29
C THR A 55 -8.89 -3.18 -3.25
N ARG A 56 -10.15 -2.81 -2.99
CA ARG A 56 -10.89 -1.88 -3.86
C ARG A 56 -10.31 -0.48 -3.74
N GLY A 57 -9.60 -0.04 -4.78
CA GLY A 57 -8.86 1.23 -4.75
C GLY A 57 -9.68 2.44 -4.30
N LYS A 58 -10.91 2.59 -4.78
CA LYS A 58 -11.80 3.70 -4.38
C LYS A 58 -12.10 3.71 -2.88
N ASP A 59 -12.33 2.56 -2.27
CA ASP A 59 -12.61 2.45 -0.84
C ASP A 59 -11.37 2.82 -0.01
N ILE A 60 -10.20 2.33 -0.44
CA ILE A 60 -8.91 2.60 0.22
C ILE A 60 -8.58 4.08 0.16
N ALA A 61 -8.68 4.69 -1.04
CA ALA A 61 -8.42 6.10 -1.24
C ALA A 61 -9.36 6.96 -0.37
N ASN A 62 -10.67 6.66 -0.39
CA ASN A 62 -11.66 7.39 0.41
C ASN A 62 -11.34 7.30 1.91
N ALA A 63 -11.10 6.09 2.42
CA ALA A 63 -10.77 5.88 3.83
C ALA A 63 -9.57 6.74 4.28
N ILE A 64 -8.51 6.78 3.47
CA ILE A 64 -7.32 7.60 3.76
C ILE A 64 -7.64 9.09 3.64
N THR A 65 -8.36 9.53 2.61
CA THR A 65 -8.64 10.96 2.40
C THR A 65 -9.62 11.56 3.41
N GLU A 66 -10.50 10.75 3.99
CA GLU A 66 -11.44 11.16 5.04
C GLU A 66 -10.73 11.39 6.39
N GLU A 67 -9.75 10.55 6.73
CA GLU A 67 -9.05 10.61 8.03
C GLU A 67 -7.75 11.43 7.99
N VAL A 68 -7.07 11.49 6.84
CA VAL A 68 -5.76 12.13 6.70
C VAL A 68 -5.91 13.48 5.98
N PRO A 69 -5.63 14.60 6.68
CA PRO A 69 -5.73 15.93 6.10
C PRO A 69 -4.88 16.09 4.84
N PHE A 70 -5.36 16.90 3.91
CA PHE A 70 -4.66 17.19 2.66
C PHE A 70 -3.24 17.75 2.90
N SER A 71 -3.05 18.57 3.93
CA SER A 71 -1.75 19.12 4.32
C SER A 71 -0.74 18.05 4.72
N THR A 72 -1.18 16.98 5.39
CA THR A 72 -0.35 15.83 5.75
C THR A 72 -0.01 15.00 4.52
N ARG A 73 -1.00 14.76 3.64
CA ARG A 73 -0.81 14.04 2.38
C ARG A 73 0.17 14.74 1.44
N MET A 74 0.21 16.07 1.45
CA MET A 74 1.19 16.83 0.68
C MET A 74 2.63 16.75 1.18
N LYS A 75 2.87 16.24 2.40
CA LYS A 75 4.23 16.03 2.91
C LYS A 75 4.89 14.79 2.33
N ILE A 76 4.11 13.88 1.72
CA ILE A 76 4.61 12.65 1.12
C ILE A 76 5.45 13.00 -0.11
N LYS A 77 6.76 12.78 -0.03
CA LYS A 77 7.71 13.05 -1.12
C LYS A 77 7.90 11.85 -2.03
N GLY A 78 7.90 10.66 -1.45
CA GLY A 78 8.09 9.42 -2.17
C GLY A 78 7.22 8.31 -1.61
N ILE A 79 6.67 7.49 -2.49
CA ILE A 79 5.88 6.32 -2.12
C ILE A 79 6.30 5.12 -2.97
N THR A 80 6.57 4.01 -2.29
CA THR A 80 6.87 2.73 -2.93
C THR A 80 5.58 1.92 -3.07
N LEU A 81 5.31 1.35 -4.25
CA LEU A 81 4.13 0.52 -4.50
C LEU A 81 4.50 -0.79 -5.20
N ASP A 82 3.63 -1.79 -5.08
CA ASP A 82 3.68 -3.00 -5.88
C ASP A 82 3.32 -2.73 -7.37
N LEU A 83 3.29 -3.79 -8.17
CA LEU A 83 2.96 -3.74 -9.60
C LEU A 83 1.47 -3.99 -9.90
N ALA A 84 0.59 -4.00 -8.89
CA ALA A 84 -0.84 -4.21 -9.08
C ALA A 84 -1.50 -2.99 -9.74
N ASN A 85 -2.49 -3.25 -10.61
CA ASN A 85 -3.13 -2.23 -11.46
C ASN A 85 -3.88 -1.13 -10.67
N ASN A 86 -4.30 -1.40 -9.43
CA ASN A 86 -5.04 -0.45 -8.59
C ASN A 86 -4.12 0.52 -7.83
N MET A 87 -2.84 0.18 -7.61
CA MET A 87 -1.98 0.94 -6.71
C MET A 87 -1.63 2.34 -7.22
N ASP A 88 -1.30 2.50 -8.51
CA ASP A 88 -0.97 3.83 -9.05
C ASP A 88 -2.16 4.79 -8.90
N TRP A 89 -3.39 4.29 -9.12
CA TRP A 89 -4.59 5.10 -8.95
C TRP A 89 -4.79 5.53 -7.49
N ILE A 90 -4.66 4.61 -6.52
CA ILE A 90 -4.79 4.90 -5.09
C ILE A 90 -3.78 5.97 -4.69
N VAL A 91 -2.51 5.75 -5.06
CA VAL A 91 -1.40 6.64 -4.74
C VAL A 91 -1.64 8.06 -5.25
N ARG A 92 -2.16 8.23 -6.47
CA ARG A 92 -2.49 9.57 -7.00
C ARG A 92 -3.54 10.30 -6.16
N GLN A 93 -4.46 9.58 -5.53
CA GLN A 93 -5.46 10.20 -4.65
C GLN A 93 -4.87 10.58 -3.29
N ILE A 94 -4.04 9.71 -2.72
CA ILE A 94 -3.53 9.88 -1.34
C ILE A 94 -2.23 10.70 -1.26
N ALA A 95 -1.41 10.73 -2.31
CA ALA A 95 -0.09 11.34 -2.32
C ALA A 95 0.20 12.01 -3.69
N PRO A 96 -0.57 13.05 -4.08
CA PRO A 96 -0.57 13.58 -5.44
C PRO A 96 0.78 14.15 -5.90
N ASN A 97 1.61 14.67 -4.98
CA ASN A 97 2.93 15.25 -5.28
C ASN A 97 4.09 14.27 -5.10
N SER A 98 3.82 13.00 -4.82
CA SER A 98 4.86 12.03 -4.50
C SER A 98 5.52 11.43 -5.75
N ILE A 99 6.83 11.17 -5.63
CA ILE A 99 7.57 10.30 -6.56
C ILE A 99 7.14 8.86 -6.30
N ARG A 100 6.64 8.21 -7.34
CA ARG A 100 6.22 6.81 -7.32
C ARG A 100 7.37 5.92 -7.71
N THR A 101 7.73 4.99 -6.82
CA THR A 101 8.77 3.99 -7.06
C THR A 101 8.15 2.60 -7.01
N TYR A 102 8.38 1.79 -8.03
CA TYR A 102 7.92 0.39 -8.01
C TYR A 102 8.89 -0.47 -7.21
N ASP A 103 8.35 -1.40 -6.43
CA ASP A 103 9.16 -2.32 -5.65
C ASP A 103 9.96 -3.28 -6.54
N ARG A 104 11.27 -3.28 -6.36
CA ARG A 104 12.21 -4.11 -7.12
C ARG A 104 12.08 -5.59 -6.78
N PHE A 105 11.64 -5.94 -5.57
CA PHE A 105 11.43 -7.34 -5.20
C PHE A 105 10.25 -7.95 -5.96
N HIS A 106 9.16 -7.21 -6.12
CA HIS A 106 8.04 -7.59 -6.98
C HIS A 106 8.46 -7.78 -8.44
N VAL A 107 9.25 -6.85 -8.99
CA VAL A 107 9.82 -7.00 -10.35
C VAL A 107 10.68 -8.27 -10.45
N GLN A 108 11.58 -8.49 -9.50
CA GLN A 108 12.47 -9.65 -9.49
C GLN A 108 11.69 -10.96 -9.40
N LYS A 109 10.63 -11.00 -8.61
CA LYS A 109 9.73 -12.16 -8.50
C LYS A 109 9.10 -12.50 -9.86
N ILE A 110 8.50 -11.52 -10.53
CA ILE A 110 7.88 -11.71 -11.85
C ILE A 110 8.89 -12.24 -12.87
N VAL A 111 10.09 -11.66 -12.92
CA VAL A 111 11.14 -12.12 -13.84
C VAL A 111 11.59 -13.54 -13.50
N SER A 112 11.78 -13.85 -12.22
CA SER A 112 12.19 -15.18 -11.77
C SER A 112 11.14 -16.24 -12.09
N ASP A 113 9.86 -15.92 -11.88
CA ASP A 113 8.73 -16.80 -12.20
C ASP A 113 8.67 -17.08 -13.71
N ALA A 114 8.84 -16.06 -14.55
CA ALA A 114 8.88 -16.23 -16.00
C ALA A 114 10.06 -17.12 -16.46
N VAL A 115 11.27 -16.88 -15.94
CA VAL A 115 12.44 -17.72 -16.23
C VAL A 115 12.22 -19.15 -15.74
N GLN A 116 11.56 -19.31 -14.60
CA GLN A 116 11.23 -20.62 -14.04
C GLN A 116 10.24 -21.40 -14.92
N THR A 117 9.20 -20.75 -15.44
CA THR A 117 8.26 -21.35 -16.39
C THR A 117 8.98 -21.88 -17.63
N ILE A 118 9.89 -21.07 -18.20
CA ILE A 118 10.72 -21.47 -19.33
C ILE A 118 11.60 -22.67 -18.95
N ARG A 119 12.29 -22.62 -17.80
CA ARG A 119 13.16 -23.71 -17.33
C ARG A 119 12.40 -25.03 -17.18
N VAL A 120 11.17 -25.00 -16.65
CA VAL A 120 10.33 -26.20 -16.51
C VAL A 120 9.88 -26.72 -17.87
N HIS A 121 9.52 -25.83 -18.81
CA HIS A 121 9.12 -26.22 -20.16
C HIS A 121 10.22 -26.96 -20.94
N TYR A 122 11.48 -26.56 -20.76
CA TYR A 122 12.65 -27.19 -21.41
C TYR A 122 13.30 -28.30 -20.58
N ARG A 123 12.68 -28.73 -19.48
CA ARG A 123 13.18 -29.82 -18.65
C ARG A 123 12.73 -31.16 -19.28
N TRP A 124 13.70 -32.01 -19.58
CA TRP A 124 13.53 -33.34 -20.16
C TRP A 124 12.78 -34.31 -19.23
#